data_AF-A0A8C5GMV9-F1
#
_entry.id   AF-A0A8C5GMV9-F1
#
_cell.length_a   1.000
_cell.length_b   1.000
_cell.length_c   1.000
_cell.angle_alpha   90.00
_cell.angle_beta   90.00
_cell.angle_gamma   90.00
#
_symmetry.space_group_name_H-M   'P 1'
#
loop_
_entity.id
_entity.type
_entity.pdbx_description
1 polymer ?
#
loop_
_entity_poly.entity_id
_entity_poly.type
_entity_poly.pdbx_seq_one_letter_code
_entity_poly.pdbx_strand_id
1 'polypeptide(L)'
;MREESVKFLPQPISSVWVRDPKMQKNDFWNAYIDYEVCLQTNSVCFTKKISSVRRRYSEFVWLRQKLQENSMLMVELPALPPKTPFFSMNNARQVSHRMKGLQRFLEQILQSAQLLSDSCLHLFLQSQLSVAKMEACAAGRTHYSVAQAVSCCGLRRFHSEEELHKHLDVSCDSESDCSDCKHPEDQNENSSEEKAEEPVLFDLLQNSQEETLSCSSGST
;
A
#
# COMPACT_ATOMS: atom_id res chain seq x y z
N MET A 1 -46.86 1.16 -25.25
CA MET A 1 -45.39 1.33 -25.27
C MET A 1 -44.99 1.96 -23.95
N ARG A 2 -44.17 1.29 -23.12
CA ARG A 2 -43.65 1.89 -21.88
C ARG A 2 -42.43 2.71 -22.28
N GLU A 3 -42.46 4.02 -22.05
CA GLU A 3 -41.29 4.87 -22.15
C GLU A 3 -40.33 4.49 -21.01
N GLU A 4 -39.24 3.80 -21.35
CA GLU A 4 -38.12 3.67 -20.44
C GLU A 4 -37.46 5.05 -20.30
N SER A 5 -37.81 5.75 -19.22
CA SER A 5 -37.05 6.92 -18.79
C SER A 5 -35.61 6.49 -18.54
N VAL A 6 -34.72 6.84 -19.47
CA VAL A 6 -33.27 6.75 -19.27
C VAL A 6 -32.93 7.70 -18.13
N LYS A 7 -32.87 7.18 -16.91
CA LYS A 7 -32.42 7.94 -15.74
C LYS A 7 -30.94 8.25 -15.97
N PHE A 8 -30.64 9.47 -16.39
CA PHE A 8 -29.28 10.00 -16.32
C PHE A 8 -28.85 9.98 -14.86
N LEU A 9 -28.07 8.97 -14.48
CA LEU A 9 -27.45 8.96 -13.17
C LEU A 9 -26.45 10.13 -13.13
N PRO A 10 -26.41 10.90 -12.02
CA PRO A 10 -25.43 11.97 -11.88
C PRO A 10 -24.03 11.41 -12.10
N GLN A 11 -23.19 12.14 -12.84
CA GLN A 11 -21.80 11.71 -13.02
C GLN A 11 -21.13 11.52 -11.66
N PRO A 12 -20.25 10.50 -11.52
CA PRO A 12 -19.54 10.27 -10.28
C PRO A 12 -18.66 11.49 -9.95
N ILE A 13 -18.89 12.09 -8.79
CA ILE A 13 -18.13 13.21 -8.24
C ILE A 13 -17.27 12.66 -7.11
N SER A 14 -15.96 12.84 -7.23
CA SER A 14 -15.00 12.58 -6.16
C SER A 14 -14.31 13.88 -5.77
N SER A 15 -14.53 14.31 -4.54
CA SER A 15 -13.88 15.48 -3.94
C SER A 15 -12.79 15.01 -2.99
N VAL A 16 -11.62 15.64 -3.06
CA VAL A 16 -10.47 15.30 -2.22
C VAL A 16 -9.87 16.55 -1.61
N TRP A 17 -9.43 16.46 -0.36
CA TRP A 17 -8.79 17.55 0.37
C TRP A 17 -7.51 17.06 1.03
N VAL A 18 -6.46 17.89 0.97
CA VAL A 18 -5.21 17.66 1.71
C VAL A 18 -5.06 18.77 2.73
N ARG A 19 -5.15 18.42 4.01
CA ARG A 19 -5.27 19.37 5.13
C ARG A 19 -4.47 18.94 6.35
N ASP A 20 -4.57 19.73 7.42
CA ASP A 20 -4.06 19.39 8.76
C ASP A 20 -2.62 18.82 8.76
N PRO A 21 -1.62 19.63 8.34
CA PRO A 21 -0.23 19.20 8.38
C PRO A 21 0.19 18.94 9.84
N LYS A 22 0.74 17.76 10.15
CA LYS A 22 1.23 17.43 11.50
C LYS A 22 2.66 16.92 11.47
N MET A 23 3.43 17.29 12.50
CA MET A 23 4.72 16.67 12.76
C MET A 23 4.48 15.36 13.49
N GLN A 24 4.78 14.25 12.84
CA GLN A 24 4.85 12.94 13.48
C GLN A 24 6.24 12.77 14.07
N LYS A 25 6.29 12.38 15.34
CA LYS A 25 7.54 12.03 16.03
C LYS A 25 7.42 10.57 16.46
N ASN A 26 7.92 9.67 15.61
CA ASN A 26 8.04 8.26 16.00
C ASN A 26 9.20 8.09 16.98
N ASP A 27 10.34 8.74 16.68
CA ASP A 27 11.54 8.87 17.51
C ASP A 27 12.24 10.20 17.20
N PHE A 28 13.21 10.64 18.02
CA PHE A 28 13.91 11.93 17.87
C PHE A 28 14.53 12.18 16.48
N TRP A 29 14.91 11.13 15.75
CA TRP A 29 15.56 11.21 14.43
C TRP A 29 14.60 10.94 13.26
N ASN A 30 13.44 10.34 13.55
CA ASN A 30 12.48 9.86 12.55
C ASN A 30 11.28 10.80 12.43
N ALA A 31 11.47 12.09 12.73
CA ALA A 31 10.41 13.07 12.61
C ALA A 31 10.07 13.35 11.13
N TYR A 32 8.79 13.40 10.81
CA TYR A 32 8.33 13.74 9.47
C TYR A 32 7.00 14.50 9.51
N ILE A 33 6.68 15.15 8.41
CA ILE A 33 5.41 15.86 8.26
C ILE A 33 4.48 15.01 7.39
N ASP A 34 3.30 14.75 7.92
CA ASP A 34 2.20 14.13 7.19
C ASP A 34 1.01 15.08 7.05
N TYR A 35 0.08 14.69 6.20
CA TYR A 35 -1.12 15.44 5.87
C TYR A 35 -2.33 14.53 6.05
N GLU A 36 -3.43 15.11 6.51
CA GLU A 36 -4.73 14.45 6.43
C GLU A 36 -5.23 14.52 4.98
N VAL A 37 -5.50 13.37 4.38
CA VAL A 37 -6.12 13.22 3.06
C VAL A 37 -7.54 12.75 3.26
N CYS A 38 -8.50 13.60 2.91
CA CYS A 38 -9.92 13.29 2.99
C CYS A 38 -10.50 13.09 1.61
N LEU A 39 -11.22 11.99 1.41
CA LEU A 39 -11.97 11.69 0.20
C LEU A 39 -13.45 11.67 0.53
N GLN A 40 -14.25 12.33 -0.30
CA GLN A 40 -15.70 12.19 -0.34
C GLN A 40 -16.12 11.90 -1.78
N THR A 41 -16.83 10.81 -1.99
CA THR A 41 -17.20 10.38 -3.35
C THR A 41 -18.55 9.67 -3.35
N ASN A 42 -19.30 9.83 -4.44
CA ASN A 42 -20.46 9.00 -4.75
C ASN A 42 -20.10 7.82 -5.68
N SER A 43 -18.88 7.80 -6.24
CA SER A 43 -18.43 6.80 -7.22
C SER A 43 -18.46 5.38 -6.67
N VAL A 44 -18.81 4.42 -7.53
CA VAL A 44 -18.77 2.98 -7.21
C VAL A 44 -17.36 2.41 -7.28
N CYS A 45 -16.40 3.14 -7.84
CA CYS A 45 -14.99 2.72 -7.86
C CYS A 45 -14.39 2.62 -6.45
N PHE A 46 -14.97 3.33 -5.47
CA PHE A 46 -14.46 3.38 -4.11
C PHE A 46 -15.32 2.56 -3.15
N THR A 47 -14.67 1.79 -2.28
CA THR A 47 -15.31 0.98 -1.25
C THR A 47 -15.99 1.87 -0.19
N LYS A 48 -15.31 2.92 0.28
CA LYS A 48 -15.89 3.91 1.19
C LYS A 48 -16.31 5.17 0.45
N LYS A 49 -17.47 5.71 0.80
CA LYS A 49 -17.94 7.01 0.31
C LYS A 49 -17.24 8.19 0.97
N ILE A 50 -16.77 8.00 2.20
CA ILE A 50 -15.96 8.97 2.94
C ILE A 50 -14.78 8.23 3.56
N SER A 51 -13.57 8.74 3.35
CA SER A 51 -12.37 8.27 4.06
C SER A 51 -11.51 9.46 4.51
N SER A 52 -10.79 9.27 5.61
CA SER A 52 -9.72 10.17 6.05
C SER A 52 -8.52 9.33 6.46
N VAL A 53 -7.36 9.60 5.88
CA VAL A 53 -6.10 8.88 6.12
C VAL A 53 -4.97 9.88 6.30
N ARG A 54 -3.90 9.49 6.99
CA ARG A 54 -2.69 10.32 7.09
C ARG A 54 -1.60 9.81 6.16
N ARG A 55 -1.02 10.71 5.35
CA ARG A 55 0.02 10.39 4.37
C ARG A 55 1.14 11.43 4.37
N ARG A 56 2.40 10.99 4.31
CA ARG A 56 3.58 11.86 4.16
C ARG A 56 3.97 12.04 2.69
N TYR A 57 4.68 13.12 2.38
CA TYR A 57 5.08 13.46 1.00
C TYR A 57 5.77 12.31 0.25
N SER A 58 6.65 11.54 0.90
CA SER A 58 7.34 10.42 0.24
C SER A 58 6.39 9.29 -0.18
N GLU A 59 5.27 9.11 0.50
CA GLU A 59 4.25 8.13 0.08
C GLU A 59 3.51 8.60 -1.18
N PHE A 60 3.33 9.91 -1.36
CA PHE A 60 2.80 10.46 -2.62
C PHE A 60 3.78 10.24 -3.79
N VAL A 61 5.08 10.41 -3.54
CA VAL A 61 6.13 10.10 -4.53
C VAL A 61 6.06 8.63 -4.94
N TRP A 62 5.97 7.73 -3.97
CA TRP A 62 5.76 6.30 -4.21
C TRP A 62 4.49 6.04 -5.02
N LEU A 63 3.34 6.62 -4.63
CA LEU A 63 2.08 6.43 -5.34
C LEU A 63 2.18 6.86 -6.80
N ARG A 64 2.78 8.04 -7.07
CA ARG A 64 2.97 8.52 -8.44
C ARG A 64 3.80 7.54 -9.25
N GLN A 65 4.91 7.05 -8.70
CA GLN A 65 5.76 6.08 -9.37
C GLN A 65 5.00 4.77 -9.65
N LYS A 66 4.25 4.25 -8.68
CA LYS A 66 3.48 3.01 -8.86
C LYS A 66 2.39 3.12 -9.91
N LEU A 67 1.64 4.21 -9.91
CA LEU A 67 0.65 4.46 -10.94
C LEU A 67 1.29 4.59 -12.33
N GLN A 68 2.50 5.16 -12.42
CA GLN A 68 3.24 5.26 -13.67
C GLN A 68 3.69 3.88 -14.19
N GLU A 69 4.20 3.02 -13.30
CA GLU A 69 4.59 1.65 -13.59
C GLU A 69 3.39 0.81 -14.07
N ASN A 70 2.27 0.87 -13.35
CA ASN A 70 1.07 0.09 -13.65
C ASN A 70 0.31 0.56 -14.89
N SER A 71 0.46 1.83 -15.28
CA SER A 71 -0.17 2.38 -16.50
C SER A 71 0.66 2.21 -17.77
N MET A 72 1.79 1.50 -17.71
CA MET A 72 2.70 1.25 -18.85
C MET A 72 3.05 2.54 -19.63
N LEU A 73 3.17 3.68 -18.94
CA LEU A 73 3.46 4.99 -19.51
C LEU A 73 2.39 5.58 -20.47
N MET A 74 1.22 4.95 -20.61
CA MET A 74 0.16 5.46 -21.50
C MET A 74 -0.54 6.71 -20.94
N VAL A 75 -0.44 6.93 -19.63
CA VAL A 75 -1.07 8.05 -18.93
C VAL A 75 0.03 8.99 -18.44
N GLU A 76 -0.09 10.27 -18.81
CA GLU A 76 0.75 11.32 -18.23
C GLU A 76 0.26 11.61 -16.80
N LEU A 77 1.06 11.22 -15.81
CA LEU A 77 0.71 11.46 -14.42
C LEU A 77 1.00 12.90 -14.00
N PRO A 78 0.07 13.54 -13.27
CA PRO A 78 0.25 14.89 -12.78
C PRO A 78 1.53 15.01 -11.94
N ALA A 79 2.19 16.16 -12.05
CA ALA A 79 3.41 16.41 -11.32
C ALA A 79 3.11 16.62 -9.82
N LEU A 80 3.96 16.06 -8.96
CA LEU A 80 3.94 16.39 -7.54
C LEU A 80 4.57 17.76 -7.31
N PRO A 81 4.21 18.47 -6.23
CA PRO A 81 4.93 19.67 -5.84
C PRO A 81 6.42 19.33 -5.67
N PRO A 82 7.35 20.19 -6.14
CA PRO A 82 8.77 19.90 -6.12
C PRO A 82 9.28 19.53 -4.73
N LYS A 83 10.23 18.61 -4.67
CA LYS A 83 10.93 18.29 -3.42
C LYS A 83 11.74 19.52 -3.00
N THR A 84 11.25 20.23 -1.99
CA THR A 84 11.94 21.39 -1.44
C THR A 84 13.11 20.93 -0.56
N PRO A 85 14.37 21.27 -0.89
CA PRO A 85 15.48 21.09 0.05
C PRO A 85 15.20 21.94 1.30
N PHE A 86 15.49 21.40 2.49
CA PHE A 86 15.23 22.08 3.78
C PHE A 86 13.76 22.46 4.02
N PHE A 87 12.82 21.61 3.61
CA PHE A 87 11.40 21.83 3.93
C PHE A 87 11.18 21.95 5.43
N SER A 88 10.59 23.06 5.87
CA SER A 88 10.32 23.35 7.28
C SER A 88 8.83 23.50 7.55
N MET A 89 8.34 22.85 8.61
CA MET A 89 6.95 22.99 9.05
C MET A 89 6.61 24.41 9.50
N ASN A 90 7.62 25.14 10.00
CA ASN A 90 7.47 26.52 10.46
C ASN A 90 7.28 27.49 9.29
N ASN A 91 7.56 27.07 8.05
CA ASN A 91 7.32 27.87 6.86
C ASN A 91 5.91 27.62 6.32
N ALA A 92 4.94 28.41 6.79
CA ALA A 92 3.54 28.28 6.39
C ALA A 92 3.32 28.38 4.86
N ARG A 93 4.15 29.15 4.14
CA ARG A 93 4.06 29.26 2.66
C ARG A 93 4.47 27.96 1.99
N GLN A 94 5.58 27.35 2.40
CA GLN A 94 6.03 26.05 1.88
C GLN A 94 5.01 24.96 2.17
N VAL A 95 4.50 24.90 3.40
CA VAL A 95 3.48 23.93 3.80
C VAL A 95 2.20 24.09 2.97
N SER A 96 1.69 25.31 2.85
CA SER A 96 0.49 25.60 2.05
C SER A 96 0.68 25.28 0.57
N HIS A 97 1.83 25.63 0.00
CA HIS A 97 2.15 25.34 -1.40
C HIS A 97 2.19 23.83 -1.66
N ARG A 98 2.86 23.08 -0.78
CA ARG A 98 2.91 21.61 -0.87
C ARG A 98 1.51 21.01 -0.75
N MET A 99 0.71 21.40 0.24
CA MET A 99 -0.66 20.88 0.40
C MET A 99 -1.52 21.12 -0.84
N LYS A 100 -1.50 22.34 -1.40
CA LYS A 100 -2.21 22.65 -2.65
C LYS A 100 -1.74 21.79 -3.82
N GLY A 101 -0.43 21.57 -3.94
CA GLY A 101 0.13 20.70 -4.98
C GLY A 101 -0.29 19.23 -4.82
N LEU A 102 -0.27 18.72 -3.58
CA LEU A 102 -0.71 17.35 -3.27
C LEU A 102 -2.21 17.17 -3.53
N GLN A 103 -3.03 18.17 -3.20
CA GLN A 103 -4.46 18.14 -3.49
C GLN A 103 -4.72 18.10 -5.00
N ARG A 104 -4.11 19.02 -5.78
CA ARG A 104 -4.26 19.05 -7.24
C ARG A 104 -3.82 17.74 -7.89
N PHE A 105 -2.72 17.16 -7.43
CA PHE A 105 -2.25 15.86 -7.88
C PHE A 105 -3.33 14.78 -7.73
N LEU A 106 -3.97 14.69 -6.57
CA LEU A 106 -5.07 13.73 -6.34
C LEU A 106 -6.32 14.09 -7.16
N GLU A 107 -6.71 15.36 -7.22
CA GLU A 107 -7.86 15.81 -8.03
C GLU A 107 -7.72 15.41 -9.50
N GLN A 108 -6.51 15.50 -10.07
CA GLN A 108 -6.24 15.08 -11.45
C GLN A 108 -6.23 13.56 -11.60
N ILE A 109 -5.67 12.81 -10.64
CA ILE A 109 -5.71 11.34 -10.67
C ILE A 109 -7.14 10.82 -10.63
N LEU A 110 -8.00 11.40 -9.78
CA LEU A 110 -9.38 10.97 -9.60
C LEU A 110 -10.28 11.22 -10.82
N GLN A 111 -9.81 11.96 -11.83
CA GLN A 111 -10.51 12.17 -13.10
C GLN A 111 -10.24 11.07 -14.12
N SER A 112 -9.21 10.23 -13.91
CA SER A 112 -8.84 9.17 -14.85
C SER A 112 -9.40 7.81 -14.43
N ALA A 113 -10.33 7.26 -15.21
CA ALA A 113 -10.90 5.94 -14.97
C ALA A 113 -9.85 4.82 -14.93
N GLN A 114 -8.79 4.94 -15.74
CA GLN A 114 -7.69 3.98 -15.75
C GLN A 114 -6.93 3.99 -14.41
N LEU A 115 -6.62 5.17 -13.86
CA LEU A 115 -5.95 5.28 -12.57
C LEU A 115 -6.86 4.85 -11.41
N LEU A 116 -8.18 5.05 -11.55
CA LEU A 116 -9.18 4.59 -10.58
C LEU A 116 -9.29 3.06 -10.50
N SER A 117 -8.80 2.30 -11.48
CA SER A 117 -8.76 0.83 -11.39
C SER A 117 -7.58 0.30 -10.55
N ASP A 118 -6.62 1.15 -10.18
CA ASP A 118 -5.42 0.72 -9.47
C ASP A 118 -5.67 0.51 -7.97
N SER A 119 -5.42 -0.71 -7.48
CA SER A 119 -5.61 -1.05 -6.06
C SER A 119 -4.70 -0.25 -5.11
N CYS A 120 -3.49 0.14 -5.53
CA CYS A 120 -2.59 0.94 -4.71
C CYS A 120 -3.18 2.33 -4.44
N LEU A 121 -3.92 2.92 -5.40
CA LEU A 121 -4.64 4.18 -5.19
C LEU A 121 -5.72 4.04 -4.11
N HIS A 122 -6.50 2.97 -4.16
CA HIS A 122 -7.55 2.69 -3.17
C HIS A 122 -6.97 2.47 -1.77
N LEU A 123 -5.93 1.66 -1.68
CA LEU A 123 -5.23 1.42 -0.40
C LEU A 123 -4.63 2.72 0.13
N PHE A 124 -4.04 3.55 -0.73
CA PHE A 124 -3.47 4.84 -0.35
C PHE A 124 -4.54 5.78 0.24
N LEU A 125 -5.72 5.88 -0.39
CA LEU A 125 -6.78 6.82 -0.01
C LEU A 125 -7.72 6.31 1.10
N GLN A 126 -7.85 5.00 1.27
CA GLN A 126 -8.91 4.40 2.10
C GLN A 126 -8.42 3.45 3.20
N SER A 127 -7.10 3.20 3.29
CA SER A 127 -6.47 2.42 4.35
C SER A 127 -5.34 3.18 5.04
N GLN A 128 -4.94 2.74 6.23
CA GLN A 128 -3.80 3.27 6.98
C GLN A 128 -2.54 2.38 6.85
N LEU A 129 -2.51 1.50 5.83
CA LEU A 129 -1.39 0.61 5.57
C LEU A 129 -0.12 1.38 5.18
N SER A 130 1.03 0.89 5.63
CA SER A 130 2.33 1.37 5.14
C SER A 130 2.55 1.00 3.68
N VAL A 131 3.48 1.68 3.01
CA VAL A 131 3.84 1.41 1.60
C VAL A 131 4.10 -0.08 1.34
N ALA A 132 4.94 -0.72 2.14
CA ALA A 132 5.25 -2.14 1.99
C ALA A 132 4.02 -3.04 2.11
N LYS A 133 3.11 -2.75 3.06
CA LYS A 133 1.85 -3.50 3.22
C LYS A 133 0.89 -3.25 2.06
N MET A 134 0.86 -2.03 1.51
CA MET A 134 0.05 -1.73 0.33
C MET A 134 0.53 -2.51 -0.90
N GLU A 135 1.85 -2.55 -1.14
CA GLU A 135 2.44 -3.31 -2.24
C GLU A 135 2.21 -4.82 -2.10
N ALA A 136 2.38 -5.36 -0.88
CA ALA A 136 2.11 -6.76 -0.61
C ALA A 136 0.63 -7.09 -0.86
N CYS A 137 -0.30 -6.24 -0.39
CA CYS A 137 -1.73 -6.45 -0.56
C CYS A 137 -2.16 -6.35 -2.04
N ALA A 138 -1.69 -5.32 -2.76
CA ALA A 138 -1.99 -5.16 -4.18
C ALA A 138 -1.44 -6.32 -5.03
N ALA A 139 -0.34 -6.94 -4.61
CA ALA A 139 0.25 -8.09 -5.29
C ALA A 139 -0.30 -9.45 -4.81
N GLY A 140 -1.33 -9.48 -3.94
CA GLY A 140 -1.92 -10.71 -3.42
C GLY A 140 -1.00 -11.49 -2.46
N ARG A 141 -0.02 -10.83 -1.84
CA ARG A 141 0.94 -11.42 -0.89
C ARG A 141 0.54 -11.21 0.58
N THR A 142 -0.70 -10.83 0.85
CA THR A 142 -1.26 -10.72 2.21
C THR A 142 -2.43 -11.68 2.34
N HIS A 143 -2.71 -12.15 3.56
CA HIS A 143 -3.89 -12.99 3.85
C HIS A 143 -5.21 -12.19 3.84
N TYR A 144 -5.16 -10.85 3.76
CA TYR A 144 -6.32 -10.00 3.54
C TYR A 144 -6.32 -9.39 2.13
N SER A 145 -7.53 -9.21 1.59
CA SER A 145 -7.79 -8.49 0.35
C SER A 145 -7.78 -6.96 0.54
N VAL A 146 -7.76 -6.25 -0.60
CA VAL A 146 -7.91 -4.79 -0.64
C VAL A 146 -9.20 -4.33 0.06
N ALA A 147 -10.32 -5.02 -0.19
CA ALA A 147 -11.61 -4.68 0.41
C ALA A 147 -11.61 -4.85 1.93
N GLN A 148 -10.97 -5.91 2.45
CA GLN A 148 -10.80 -6.13 3.89
C GLN A 148 -9.91 -5.05 4.51
N ALA A 149 -8.75 -4.75 3.89
CA ALA A 149 -7.85 -3.70 4.36
C ALA A 149 -8.54 -2.32 4.45
N VAL A 150 -9.34 -1.98 3.44
CA VAL A 150 -10.12 -0.74 3.44
C VAL A 150 -11.18 -0.79 4.54
N SER A 151 -11.95 -1.86 4.66
CA SER A 151 -13.06 -1.95 5.64
C SER A 151 -12.60 -1.82 7.10
N CYS A 152 -11.47 -2.43 7.46
CA CYS A 152 -10.93 -2.40 8.83
C CYS A 152 -10.50 -0.98 9.29
N CYS A 153 -10.18 -0.07 8.35
CA CYS A 153 -9.73 1.29 8.66
C CYS A 153 -10.88 2.21 9.11
N GLY A 154 -11.43 1.99 10.30
CA GLY A 154 -12.56 2.75 10.84
C GLY A 154 -13.15 2.20 12.14
N LEU A 155 -12.88 0.92 12.46
CA LEU A 155 -13.28 0.29 13.72
C LEU A 155 -12.47 0.75 14.96
N ARG A 156 -11.56 1.72 14.80
CA ARG A 156 -10.64 2.21 15.85
C ARG A 156 -11.29 2.90 17.05
N ARG A 157 -12.62 2.87 17.21
CA ARG A 157 -13.25 3.37 18.45
C ARG A 157 -13.24 2.38 19.61
N PHE A 158 -12.84 1.11 19.40
CA PHE A 158 -12.90 0.11 20.48
C PHE A 158 -11.70 -0.83 20.66
N HIS A 159 -10.63 -0.78 19.85
CA HIS A 159 -9.51 -1.75 19.98
C HIS A 159 -8.12 -1.10 19.86
N SER A 160 -7.18 -1.58 20.68
CA SER A 160 -5.79 -1.09 20.80
C SER A 160 -4.97 -1.43 19.54
N GLU A 161 -3.90 -0.67 19.31
CA GLU A 161 -3.05 -0.80 18.11
C GLU A 161 -2.31 -2.15 18.01
N GLU A 162 -2.15 -2.87 19.12
CA GLU A 162 -1.57 -4.21 19.18
C GLU A 162 -2.51 -5.29 18.63
N GLU A 163 -3.83 -5.10 18.78
CA GLU A 163 -4.83 -6.07 18.32
C GLU A 163 -5.09 -5.97 16.80
N LEU A 164 -4.68 -4.87 16.16
CA LEU A 164 -4.73 -4.70 14.70
C LEU A 164 -3.64 -5.52 13.99
N HIS A 165 -2.46 -5.66 14.60
CA HIS A 165 -1.44 -6.57 14.10
C HIS A 165 -1.87 -8.02 14.27
N LYS A 166 -2.50 -8.36 15.41
CA LYS A 166 -3.13 -9.67 15.59
C LYS A 166 -4.30 -9.91 14.62
N HIS A 167 -5.26 -9.03 14.46
CA HIS A 167 -6.44 -9.31 13.61
C HIS A 167 -6.09 -9.38 12.10
N LEU A 168 -4.92 -8.88 11.72
CA LEU A 168 -4.27 -9.07 10.43
C LEU A 168 -3.13 -10.10 10.51
N ASP A 169 -3.15 -11.04 11.43
CA ASP A 169 -2.26 -12.22 11.46
C ASP A 169 -3.01 -13.47 11.99
N VAL A 170 -4.12 -13.31 12.72
CA VAL A 170 -4.91 -14.38 13.36
C VAL A 170 -6.19 -14.72 12.61
N SER A 171 -6.21 -14.57 11.29
CA SER A 171 -7.26 -15.15 10.44
C SER A 171 -6.81 -16.52 9.90
N CYS A 172 -6.38 -17.38 10.81
CA CYS A 172 -5.99 -18.79 10.68
C CYS A 172 -6.09 -19.31 12.13
N ASP A 173 -6.96 -20.22 12.58
CA ASP A 173 -7.71 -21.29 11.95
C ASP A 173 -9.12 -21.32 12.52
N SER A 174 -10.11 -21.43 11.65
CA SER A 174 -11.35 -22.13 11.98
C SER A 174 -11.75 -22.88 10.73
N GLU A 175 -10.94 -23.89 10.41
CA GLU A 175 -11.48 -25.13 9.89
C GLU A 175 -12.54 -25.60 10.90
N SER A 176 -13.78 -25.19 10.63
CA SER A 176 -14.94 -25.74 11.29
C SER A 176 -15.04 -27.18 10.78
N ASP A 177 -14.49 -28.09 11.57
CA ASP A 177 -14.68 -29.52 11.45
C ASP A 177 -16.20 -29.81 11.39
N CYS A 178 -16.70 -30.18 10.21
CA CYS A 178 -17.99 -30.85 10.10
C CYS A 178 -17.78 -32.33 10.45
N SER A 179 -17.70 -32.60 11.74
CA SER A 179 -17.68 -33.96 12.28
C SER A 179 -19.11 -34.42 12.55
N ASP A 180 -19.73 -35.11 11.59
CA ASP A 180 -20.66 -36.21 11.91
C ASP A 180 -20.84 -37.14 10.71
N CYS A 181 -20.21 -38.32 10.74
CA CYS A 181 -20.68 -39.55 10.10
C CYS A 181 -20.03 -40.74 10.80
N LYS A 182 -20.85 -41.58 11.43
CA LYS A 182 -20.46 -42.81 12.14
C LYS A 182 -20.00 -43.92 11.16
N HIS A 183 -19.03 -44.69 11.68
CA HIS A 183 -18.34 -45.94 11.30
C HIS A 183 -19.13 -47.06 10.54
N PRO A 184 -18.50 -48.12 9.95
CA PRO A 184 -17.47 -48.99 10.59
C PRO A 184 -16.24 -49.45 9.77
N GLU A 185 -15.18 -49.72 10.55
CA GLU A 185 -14.03 -50.65 10.49
C GLU A 185 -13.57 -51.33 9.17
N ASP A 186 -12.24 -51.30 8.90
CA ASP A 186 -11.37 -52.48 9.08
C ASP A 186 -9.85 -52.16 8.91
N GLN A 187 -9.08 -52.64 9.89
CA GLN A 187 -7.69 -53.16 9.93
C GLN A 187 -6.69 -52.81 8.79
N ASN A 188 -5.49 -52.28 9.13
CA ASN A 188 -4.27 -53.10 9.29
C ASN A 188 -3.01 -52.27 9.67
N GLU A 189 -2.04 -53.02 10.20
CA GLU A 189 -0.79 -52.74 10.93
C GLU A 189 0.30 -51.78 10.38
N ASN A 190 1.10 -51.33 11.35
CA ASN A 190 2.58 -51.25 11.40
C ASN A 190 3.34 -49.92 11.14
N SER A 191 4.01 -49.47 12.23
CA SER A 191 5.43 -49.05 12.39
C SER A 191 6.09 -48.21 11.27
N SER A 192 6.79 -47.10 11.52
CA SER A 192 8.01 -47.00 12.34
C SER A 192 8.49 -45.54 12.41
N GLU A 193 9.31 -45.25 13.41
CA GLU A 193 10.03 -44.01 13.71
C GLU A 193 11.18 -43.66 12.74
N GLU A 194 11.56 -42.37 12.73
CA GLU A 194 12.92 -41.73 12.57
C GLU A 194 12.76 -40.41 11.79
N LYS A 195 12.93 -39.20 12.34
CA LYS A 195 14.08 -38.51 13.00
C LYS A 195 15.25 -38.12 12.07
N ALA A 196 15.12 -36.89 11.55
CA ALA A 196 16.07 -35.76 11.62
C ALA A 196 17.35 -35.65 10.74
N GLU A 197 17.58 -34.37 10.43
CA GLU A 197 18.84 -33.61 10.25
C GLU A 197 19.37 -33.30 8.84
N GLU A 198 19.48 -31.99 8.61
CA GLU A 198 20.31 -31.28 7.63
C GLU A 198 21.81 -31.49 7.89
N PRO A 199 22.68 -31.21 6.89
CA PRO A 199 23.50 -30.01 7.05
C PRO A 199 23.79 -29.23 5.75
N VAL A 200 23.90 -27.92 5.93
CA VAL A 200 24.54 -26.92 5.07
C VAL A 200 26.05 -27.21 4.87
N LEU A 201 26.54 -27.09 3.63
CA LEU A 201 27.93 -26.67 3.39
C LEU A 201 28.11 -25.91 2.07
N PHE A 202 28.82 -24.80 2.24
CA PHE A 202 29.44 -23.85 1.32
C PHE A 202 30.46 -24.54 0.39
N ASP A 203 30.53 -24.15 -0.89
CA ASP A 203 31.72 -24.40 -1.72
C ASP A 203 32.09 -23.16 -2.54
N LEU A 204 33.30 -22.67 -2.28
CA LEU A 204 33.97 -21.56 -2.95
C LEU A 204 35.40 -22.01 -3.20
N LEU A 205 35.67 -22.48 -4.42
CA LEU A 205 36.99 -22.65 -5.05
C LEU A 205 36.76 -22.29 -6.53
N GLN A 206 37.55 -21.42 -7.17
CA GLN A 206 38.94 -21.71 -7.49
C GLN A 206 39.68 -20.43 -7.94
N ASN A 207 40.86 -20.19 -7.34
CA ASN A 207 42.17 -19.84 -7.92
C ASN A 207 42.23 -19.56 -9.43
N SER A 208 43.09 -18.72 -10.02
CA SER A 208 44.27 -17.91 -9.62
C SER A 208 44.75 -17.21 -10.90
N GLN A 209 45.33 -16.01 -10.82
CA GLN A 209 46.63 -15.65 -11.41
C GLN A 209 46.90 -14.13 -11.32
N GLU A 210 48.02 -13.79 -10.70
CA GLU A 210 48.69 -12.49 -10.73
C GLU A 210 49.48 -12.33 -12.04
N GLU A 211 49.61 -11.11 -12.58
CA GLU A 211 50.89 -10.36 -12.60
C GLU A 211 50.88 -9.05 -13.43
N THR A 212 51.51 -8.02 -12.86
CA THR A 212 52.31 -6.92 -13.47
C THR A 212 51.67 -5.61 -14.01
N LEU A 213 51.83 -4.55 -13.19
CA LEU A 213 52.46 -3.23 -13.45
C LEU A 213 52.36 -2.56 -14.85
N SER A 214 51.76 -1.36 -14.93
CA SER A 214 52.47 -0.05 -15.07
C SER A 214 51.59 1.08 -15.66
N CYS A 215 51.97 2.31 -15.33
CA CYS A 215 51.26 3.58 -15.50
C CYS A 215 51.14 4.12 -16.95
N SER A 216 50.16 5.00 -17.21
CA SER A 216 50.43 6.43 -17.44
C SER A 216 49.15 7.24 -17.70
N SER A 217 49.12 8.41 -17.07
CA SER A 217 48.25 9.55 -17.36
C SER A 217 48.49 10.11 -18.77
N GLY A 218 47.46 10.70 -19.37
CA GLY A 218 47.57 11.47 -20.61
C GLY A 218 46.36 12.38 -20.79
N SER A 219 46.57 13.68 -20.53
CA SER A 219 45.64 14.77 -20.81
C SER A 219 45.68 15.14 -22.30
N THR A 220 44.52 15.51 -22.84
CA THR A 220 44.33 16.59 -23.82
C THR A 220 42.93 17.14 -23.66
#